data_AF-A0A9E3J0M7-F1
#
_entry.id   AF-A0A9E3J0M7-F1
#
_cell.length_a   1.000
_cell.length_b   1.000
_cell.length_c   1.000
_cell.angle_alpha   90.00
_cell.angle_beta   90.00
_cell.angle_gamma   90.00
#
_symmetry.space_group_name_H-M   'P 1'
#
loop_
_entity.id
_entity.type
_entity.pdbx_description
1 polymer ?
#
loop_
_entity_poly.entity_id
_entity_poly.type
_entity_poly.pdbx_seq_one_letter_code
_entity_poly.pdbx_strand_id
1 'polypeptide(L)'
;MNIFRFNAPRTLAAFLALALAVPGAAAAQPDLTPSDLQAFFDHAMPALLRKGDIAGGVVTVVKDGRVVFAKGYGYADLAAKAPVTPQVLFRPGSITKLFTWTAVMQLVEQGQLDLDADVQTYLDFQLPRDFAQPITLRRLMTHTAGFEETSKDLFAASPSALYPLGDYLRRRRPERIYPPGEIVAYSNYGTALAGYIVQRVSGEPYDAYVSRHILQPLGMTHTTLRQPPAADLAAEVSKGYASAASAKAEPYELIEPAPAGAMATSADDMARFMIAHLQEGRGGDARILRPATMALMHARASSPAPGREGFTLGFFDQTRNGLRVLGHDGDTLWFHSDLHLIPSKDVGFYVSLNSAGNGVDVRRELFRAFMDRYFPYLPPPAVTPASAGRDAWRVAGWYETSRRNQTTLGLRRVFYQFRVTALPDGRITIPIWGDSQGRSKTWREVGPLTYRESGGQAELSFVADAKGRVRYFVNDDETPIELFQRVRGLQTKTAVYALVPLSAAVLGLGLLGPVVPDLRGGQPARLTARERALASLSRAAVAVQLLAAAGWPALMQVMGGDLQLRMSGGADPWMYGLYAASLAAVAGLVPMTLNLVSAWRRRYPSLRLLFETLMLAGGLYVAWFILTFRLASFSVRY
;
A
#
# COMPACT_ATOMS: atom_id res chain seq x y z
N MET A 1 9.96 -81.49 28.72
CA MET A 1 11.37 -81.03 28.76
C MET A 1 11.42 -79.90 29.77
N ASN A 2 11.92 -80.24 30.97
CA ASN A 2 12.39 -79.46 32.14
C ASN A 2 11.64 -78.20 32.65
N ILE A 3 11.45 -77.92 33.95
CA ILE A 3 11.63 -78.58 35.26
C ILE A 3 10.84 -77.69 36.30
N PHE A 4 10.09 -78.35 37.19
CA PHE A 4 9.66 -78.07 38.58
C PHE A 4 9.60 -76.67 39.25
N ARG A 5 8.42 -76.42 39.89
CA ARG A 5 8.06 -76.02 41.30
C ARG A 5 8.87 -74.91 42.04
N PHE A 6 8.37 -74.06 42.96
CA PHE A 6 7.57 -74.27 44.20
C PHE A 6 7.27 -72.90 44.91
N ASN A 7 6.18 -72.86 45.70
CA ASN A 7 5.93 -72.16 47.00
C ASN A 7 5.97 -70.62 47.22
N ALA A 8 4.90 -70.11 47.87
CA ALA A 8 4.81 -68.88 48.71
C ALA A 8 5.54 -69.07 50.09
N PRO A 9 5.61 -68.14 51.11
CA PRO A 9 4.92 -66.85 51.35
C PRO A 9 5.76 -65.71 52.08
N ARG A 10 5.08 -64.64 52.57
CA ARG A 10 5.48 -63.63 53.62
C ARG A 10 6.51 -62.56 53.19
N THR A 11 6.50 -61.26 53.55
CA THR A 11 5.88 -60.42 54.59
C THR A 11 6.18 -58.94 54.28
N LEU A 12 5.30 -58.03 54.74
CA LEU A 12 5.52 -56.61 55.13
C LEU A 12 6.73 -55.83 54.59
N ALA A 13 6.48 -54.69 53.93
CA ALA A 13 6.86 -53.36 54.43
C ALA A 13 6.36 -52.24 53.50
N ALA A 14 5.90 -51.16 54.12
CA ALA A 14 5.30 -49.97 53.54
C ALA A 14 6.23 -49.19 52.61
N PHE A 15 5.66 -48.62 51.54
CA PHE A 15 5.97 -47.24 51.09
C PHE A 15 4.75 -46.70 50.33
N LEU A 16 3.84 -46.07 51.07
CA LEU A 16 2.81 -45.20 50.52
C LEU A 16 3.48 -43.84 50.23
N ALA A 17 4.11 -43.70 49.06
CA ALA A 17 4.56 -42.40 48.60
C ALA A 17 3.36 -41.65 48.01
N LEU A 18 2.79 -40.77 48.84
CA LEU A 18 1.80 -39.78 48.47
C LEU A 18 2.42 -38.87 47.39
N ALA A 19 2.12 -39.12 46.12
CA ALA A 19 2.42 -38.19 45.05
C ALA A 19 1.52 -36.96 45.23
N LEU A 20 1.99 -35.99 46.00
CA LEU A 20 1.45 -34.63 45.99
C LEU A 20 1.60 -34.12 44.56
N ALA A 21 0.50 -34.12 43.83
CA ALA A 21 0.36 -33.35 42.60
C ALA A 21 0.55 -31.88 43.00
N VAL A 22 1.76 -31.36 42.80
CA VAL A 22 2.00 -29.92 42.79
C VAL A 22 1.10 -29.37 41.68
N PRO A 23 0.12 -28.50 41.98
CA PRO A 23 -0.61 -27.81 40.94
C PRO A 23 0.44 -27.08 40.11
N GLY A 24 0.58 -27.45 38.84
CA GLY A 24 1.47 -26.72 37.94
C GLY A 24 1.11 -25.25 38.03
N ALA A 25 2.04 -24.44 38.54
CA ALA A 25 1.89 -23.00 38.55
C ALA A 25 1.57 -22.61 37.10
N ALA A 26 0.35 -22.15 36.85
CA ALA A 26 0.03 -21.47 35.61
C ALA A 26 1.11 -20.40 35.49
N ALA A 27 1.97 -20.51 34.47
CA ALA A 27 3.03 -19.54 34.25
C ALA A 27 2.37 -18.17 34.29
N ALA A 28 2.77 -17.33 35.25
CA ALA A 28 2.21 -15.99 35.40
C ALA A 28 2.29 -15.31 34.04
N GLN A 29 1.20 -14.68 33.62
CA GLN A 29 1.18 -13.93 32.36
C GLN A 29 2.36 -12.95 32.38
N PRO A 30 3.18 -12.89 31.32
CA PRO A 30 4.36 -12.01 31.31
C PRO A 30 3.93 -10.57 31.59
N ASP A 31 4.52 -9.96 32.61
CA ASP A 31 4.26 -8.57 32.95
C ASP A 31 5.13 -7.66 32.09
N LEU A 32 4.57 -6.55 31.59
CA LEU A 32 5.25 -5.49 30.83
C LEU A 32 6.24 -4.68 31.70
N THR A 33 7.06 -5.36 32.50
CA THR A 33 8.13 -4.77 33.30
C THR A 33 9.36 -4.48 32.44
N PRO A 34 10.21 -3.50 32.82
CA PRO A 34 11.43 -3.21 32.07
C PRO A 34 12.34 -4.43 31.85
N SER A 35 12.49 -5.30 32.86
CA SER A 35 13.33 -6.50 32.76
C SER A 35 12.75 -7.56 31.82
N ASP A 36 11.42 -7.76 31.81
CA ASP A 36 10.79 -8.73 30.90
C ASP A 36 10.85 -8.23 29.45
N LEU A 37 10.55 -6.94 29.23
CA LEU A 37 10.67 -6.30 27.92
C LEU A 37 12.11 -6.38 27.41
N GLN A 38 13.10 -6.10 28.26
CA GLN A 38 14.50 -6.23 27.89
C GLN A 38 14.85 -7.66 27.48
N ALA A 39 14.46 -8.67 28.26
CA ALA A 39 14.72 -10.07 27.90
C ALA A 39 14.06 -10.46 26.57
N PHE A 40 12.81 -10.02 26.33
CA PHE A 40 12.08 -10.25 25.10
C PHE A 40 12.78 -9.63 23.88
N PHE A 41 13.08 -8.32 23.93
CA PHE A 41 13.68 -7.62 22.79
C PHE A 41 15.15 -7.98 22.57
N ASP A 42 15.93 -8.25 23.63
CA ASP A 42 17.33 -8.70 23.51
C ASP A 42 17.45 -10.05 22.81
N HIS A 43 16.41 -10.89 22.91
CA HIS A 43 16.31 -12.12 22.13
C HIS A 43 15.78 -11.87 20.71
N ALA A 44 14.65 -11.17 20.57
CA ALA A 44 13.94 -11.04 19.30
C ALA A 44 14.66 -10.16 18.28
N MET A 45 15.15 -8.98 18.68
CA MET A 45 15.69 -7.98 17.75
C MET A 45 16.92 -8.48 17.00
N PRO A 46 17.97 -9.03 17.63
CA PRO A 46 19.14 -9.51 16.89
C PRO A 46 18.80 -10.62 15.88
N ALA A 47 17.84 -11.49 16.21
CA ALA A 47 17.40 -12.56 15.32
C ALA A 47 16.64 -11.99 14.10
N LEU A 48 15.72 -11.06 14.33
CA LEU A 48 14.93 -10.44 13.27
C LEU A 48 15.77 -9.54 12.36
N LEU A 49 16.70 -8.75 12.92
CA LEU A 49 17.62 -7.93 12.12
C LEU A 49 18.46 -8.78 11.17
N ARG A 50 19.02 -9.91 11.65
CA ARG A 50 19.73 -10.86 10.79
C ARG A 50 18.82 -11.50 9.75
N LYS A 51 17.62 -11.92 10.14
CA LYS A 51 16.64 -12.54 9.24
C LYS A 51 16.25 -11.59 8.10
N GLY A 52 16.05 -10.30 8.40
CA GLY A 52 15.64 -9.28 7.44
C GLY A 52 16.76 -8.60 6.67
N ASP A 53 18.03 -8.92 6.94
CA ASP A 53 19.20 -8.19 6.42
C ASP A 53 19.15 -6.68 6.74
N ILE A 54 18.87 -6.36 8.01
CA ILE A 54 18.69 -5.00 8.53
C ILE A 54 19.89 -4.57 9.38
N ALA A 55 20.45 -3.39 9.12
CA ALA A 55 21.67 -2.90 9.76
C ALA A 55 21.46 -2.51 11.23
N GLY A 56 20.34 -1.89 11.55
CA GLY A 56 19.98 -1.47 12.90
C GLY A 56 18.52 -1.08 13.03
N GLY A 57 18.09 -0.98 14.28
CA GLY A 57 16.74 -0.58 14.62
C GLY A 57 16.61 -0.14 16.08
N VAL A 58 15.58 0.64 16.35
CA VAL A 58 15.25 1.14 17.68
C VAL A 58 13.83 0.74 18.05
N VAL A 59 13.61 0.40 19.31
CA VAL A 59 12.29 0.05 19.86
C VAL A 59 12.05 0.84 21.14
N THR A 60 10.83 1.35 21.31
CA THR A 60 10.36 1.86 22.60
C THR A 60 8.95 1.37 22.93
N VAL A 61 8.70 1.15 24.21
CA VAL A 61 7.40 0.81 24.78
C VAL A 61 7.09 1.77 25.91
N VAL A 62 5.90 2.37 25.87
CA VAL A 62 5.36 3.19 26.94
C VAL A 62 4.18 2.49 27.58
N LYS A 63 4.02 2.66 28.89
CA LYS A 63 2.90 2.12 29.65
C LYS A 63 2.55 3.04 30.82
N ASP A 64 1.26 3.24 31.07
CA ASP A 64 0.76 4.02 32.21
C ASP A 64 1.41 5.42 32.29
N GLY A 65 1.51 6.10 31.15
CA GLY A 65 2.11 7.44 31.01
C GLY A 65 3.64 7.51 31.16
N ARG A 66 4.37 6.37 31.13
CA ARG A 66 5.84 6.32 31.33
C ARG A 66 6.53 5.46 30.28
N VAL A 67 7.80 5.77 30.00
CA VAL A 67 8.66 4.89 29.19
C VAL A 67 9.06 3.68 30.03
N VAL A 68 8.64 2.48 29.62
CA VAL A 68 8.99 1.21 30.30
C VAL A 68 10.12 0.46 29.59
N PHE A 69 10.36 0.78 28.32
CA PHE A 69 11.49 0.25 27.56
C PHE A 69 11.89 1.21 26.42
N ALA A 70 13.19 1.39 26.20
CA ALA A 70 13.72 2.08 25.03
C ALA A 70 15.16 1.57 24.77
N LYS A 71 15.41 0.99 23.59
CA LYS A 71 16.73 0.44 23.26
C LYS A 71 16.98 0.40 21.76
N GLY A 72 18.24 0.65 21.39
CA GLY A 72 18.75 0.45 20.03
C GLY A 72 19.47 -0.88 19.87
N TYR A 73 19.40 -1.43 18.66
CA TYR A 73 20.04 -2.68 18.26
C TYR A 73 20.74 -2.49 16.91
N GLY A 74 21.90 -3.14 16.73
CA GLY A 74 22.68 -3.01 15.50
C GLY A 74 23.36 -1.64 15.37
N TYR A 75 23.52 -1.16 14.14
CA TYR A 75 24.32 0.02 13.83
C TYR A 75 23.51 1.12 13.14
N ALA A 76 23.70 2.35 13.60
CA ALA A 76 23.22 3.56 12.93
C ALA A 76 24.15 3.95 11.76
N ASP A 77 25.43 3.58 11.86
CA ASP A 77 26.42 3.69 10.79
C ASP A 77 27.32 2.44 10.79
N LEU A 78 27.20 1.61 9.75
CA LEU A 78 27.98 0.39 9.58
C LEU A 78 29.48 0.65 9.38
N ALA A 79 29.86 1.72 8.68
CA ALA A 79 31.26 2.03 8.38
C ALA A 79 31.99 2.49 9.65
N ALA A 80 31.34 3.37 10.43
CA ALA A 80 31.86 3.83 11.72
C ALA A 80 31.64 2.82 12.87
N LYS A 81 30.85 1.77 12.64
CA LYS A 81 30.32 0.87 13.70
C LYS A 81 29.65 1.64 14.83
N ALA A 82 28.98 2.75 14.50
CA ALA A 82 28.25 3.54 15.47
C ALA A 82 26.98 2.78 15.90
N PRO A 83 26.81 2.43 17.18
CA PRO A 83 25.65 1.66 17.63
C PRO A 83 24.38 2.51 17.55
N VAL A 84 23.23 1.86 17.35
CA VAL A 84 21.94 2.53 17.52
C VAL A 84 21.72 2.79 19.01
N THR A 85 21.33 4.02 19.36
CA THR A 85 20.81 4.38 20.69
C THR A 85 19.38 4.92 20.56
N PRO A 86 18.60 5.03 21.65
CA PRO A 86 17.26 5.61 21.61
C PRO A 86 17.18 7.05 21.10
N GLN A 87 18.30 7.79 21.15
CA GLN A 87 18.42 9.19 20.73
C GLN A 87 18.75 9.34 19.24
N VAL A 88 19.29 8.31 18.59
CA VAL A 88 19.59 8.35 17.15
C VAL A 88 18.30 8.64 16.36
N LEU A 89 18.36 9.57 15.42
CA LEU A 89 17.22 9.93 14.59
C LEU A 89 17.02 8.91 13.48
N PHE A 90 15.84 8.32 13.42
CA PHE A 90 15.36 7.49 12.32
C PHE A 90 14.33 8.27 11.50
N ARG A 91 13.99 7.73 10.32
CA ARG A 91 12.97 8.32 9.44
C ARG A 91 11.68 7.52 9.51
N PRO A 92 10.68 7.95 10.31
CA PRO A 92 9.49 7.16 10.55
C PRO A 92 8.50 7.17 9.38
N GLY A 93 8.88 7.75 8.23
CA GLY A 93 8.04 7.84 7.04
C GLY A 93 6.65 8.36 7.36
N SER A 94 5.63 7.61 6.95
CA SER A 94 4.23 8.02 7.05
C SER A 94 3.68 8.22 8.47
N ILE A 95 4.35 7.79 9.53
CA ILE A 95 3.98 8.17 10.91
C ILE A 95 4.01 9.70 11.08
N THR A 96 4.78 10.42 10.25
CA THR A 96 4.75 11.89 10.14
C THR A 96 3.33 12.45 9.98
N LYS A 97 2.42 11.73 9.32
CA LYS A 97 1.04 12.16 9.11
C LYS A 97 0.31 12.41 10.43
N LEU A 98 0.60 11.63 11.47
CA LEU A 98 0.00 11.82 12.79
C LEU A 98 0.27 13.22 13.35
N PHE A 99 1.45 13.79 13.08
CA PHE A 99 1.78 15.16 13.46
C PHE A 99 1.01 16.19 12.63
N THR A 100 0.82 15.94 11.33
CA THR A 100 -0.05 16.78 10.48
C THR A 100 -1.49 16.76 11.00
N TRP A 101 -2.01 15.58 11.32
CA TRP A 101 -3.36 15.39 11.81
C TRP A 101 -3.57 16.03 13.19
N THR A 102 -2.60 15.92 14.09
CA THR A 102 -2.60 16.66 15.37
C THR A 102 -2.61 18.17 15.14
N ALA A 103 -1.82 18.69 14.20
CA ALA A 103 -1.82 20.12 13.86
C ALA A 103 -3.17 20.60 13.28
N VAL A 104 -3.80 19.79 12.42
CA VAL A 104 -5.17 20.05 11.95
C VAL A 104 -6.15 20.09 13.13
N MET A 105 -6.10 19.11 14.02
CA MET A 105 -6.99 19.05 15.17
C MET A 105 -6.77 20.21 16.16
N GLN A 106 -5.54 20.73 16.30
CA GLN A 106 -5.26 21.95 17.07
C GLN A 106 -6.01 23.15 16.50
N LEU A 107 -5.99 23.35 15.18
CA LEU A 107 -6.70 24.45 14.54
C LEU A 107 -8.22 24.24 14.53
N VAL A 108 -8.70 22.99 14.49
CA VAL A 108 -10.13 22.65 14.70
C VAL A 108 -10.57 23.03 16.11
N GLU A 109 -9.79 22.67 17.13
CA GLU A 109 -10.08 23.04 18.53
C GLU A 109 -10.12 24.56 18.74
N GLN A 110 -9.30 25.30 18.00
CA GLN A 110 -9.27 26.76 18.02
C GLN A 110 -10.41 27.41 17.19
N GLY A 111 -11.25 26.61 16.52
CA GLY A 111 -12.33 27.10 15.66
C GLY A 111 -11.87 27.71 14.35
N GLN A 112 -10.61 27.50 13.94
CA GLN A 112 -10.03 28.04 12.71
C GLN A 112 -10.23 27.11 11.50
N LEU A 113 -10.41 25.81 11.75
CA LEU A 113 -10.72 24.81 10.73
C LEU A 113 -12.03 24.09 11.07
N ASP A 114 -12.82 23.85 10.03
CA ASP A 114 -13.98 22.95 10.08
C ASP A 114 -13.64 21.64 9.34
N LEU A 115 -13.85 20.51 10.02
CA LEU A 115 -13.59 19.17 9.49
C LEU A 115 -14.43 18.82 8.25
N ASP A 116 -15.61 19.40 8.13
CA ASP A 116 -16.63 19.06 7.14
C ASP A 116 -16.88 20.15 6.09
N ALA A 117 -16.23 21.32 6.25
CA ALA A 117 -16.19 22.34 5.21
C ALA A 117 -15.37 21.88 3.98
N ASP A 118 -15.70 22.45 2.81
CA ASP A 118 -14.90 22.25 1.60
C ASP A 118 -13.52 22.87 1.77
N VAL A 119 -12.46 22.05 1.68
CA VAL A 119 -11.08 22.51 1.84
C VAL A 119 -10.68 23.59 0.84
N GLN A 120 -11.41 23.73 -0.27
CA GLN A 120 -11.21 24.81 -1.23
C GLN A 120 -11.26 26.20 -0.58
N THR A 121 -11.99 26.38 0.53
CA THR A 121 -12.07 27.67 1.25
C THR A 121 -10.75 28.09 1.92
N TYR A 122 -9.83 27.15 2.14
CA TYR A 122 -8.54 27.41 2.80
C TYR A 122 -7.35 27.49 1.83
N LEU A 123 -7.59 27.29 0.53
CA LEU A 123 -6.56 27.17 -0.49
C LEU A 123 -6.49 28.41 -1.39
N ASP A 124 -5.30 28.73 -1.89
CA ASP A 124 -5.02 29.80 -2.86
C ASP A 124 -4.93 29.32 -4.31
N PHE A 125 -5.31 28.07 -4.56
CA PHE A 125 -5.41 27.50 -5.89
C PHE A 125 -6.65 26.61 -6.00
N GLN A 126 -7.11 26.41 -7.23
CA GLN A 126 -8.31 25.63 -7.48
C GLN A 126 -7.98 24.13 -7.56
N LEU A 127 -8.72 23.32 -6.78
CA LEU A 127 -8.74 21.87 -6.94
C LEU A 127 -9.72 21.46 -8.05
N PRO A 128 -9.45 20.35 -8.77
CA PRO A 128 -10.40 19.78 -9.72
C PRO A 128 -11.76 19.50 -9.07
N ARG A 129 -12.85 19.86 -9.77
CA ARG A 129 -14.24 19.64 -9.35
C ARG A 129 -14.88 18.50 -10.13
N ASP A 130 -14.18 17.36 -10.19
CA ASP A 130 -14.60 16.20 -11.00
C ASP A 130 -15.86 15.50 -10.46
N PHE A 131 -16.21 15.75 -9.19
CA PHE A 131 -17.42 15.22 -8.58
C PHE A 131 -18.11 16.30 -7.73
N ALA A 132 -19.42 16.14 -7.54
CA ALA A 132 -20.27 17.10 -6.83
C ALA A 132 -19.95 17.21 -5.32
N GLN A 133 -19.47 16.13 -4.70
CA GLN A 133 -19.10 16.13 -3.29
C GLN A 133 -17.79 16.91 -3.07
N PRO A 134 -17.72 17.77 -2.03
CA PRO A 134 -16.51 18.53 -1.72
C PRO A 134 -15.40 17.64 -1.17
N ILE A 135 -14.17 18.14 -1.18
CA ILE A 135 -13.08 17.52 -0.40
C ILE A 135 -13.14 18.18 0.98
N THR A 136 -13.14 17.40 2.06
CA THR A 136 -13.15 17.93 3.43
C THR A 136 -11.93 17.43 4.20
N LEU A 137 -11.54 18.08 5.29
CA LEU A 137 -10.43 17.62 6.13
C LEU A 137 -10.70 16.21 6.67
N ARG A 138 -11.95 15.91 7.07
CA ARG A 138 -12.36 14.55 7.46
C ARG A 138 -12.07 13.52 6.38
N ARG A 139 -12.32 13.85 5.11
CA ARG A 139 -12.06 12.95 3.97
C ARG A 139 -10.58 12.84 3.63
N LEU A 140 -9.78 13.88 3.85
CA LEU A 140 -8.32 13.81 3.74
C LEU A 140 -7.74 12.89 4.83
N MET A 141 -8.16 13.07 6.09
CA MET A 141 -7.68 12.32 7.25
C MET A 141 -8.09 10.84 7.23
N THR A 142 -9.20 10.52 6.57
CA THR A 142 -9.68 9.13 6.38
C THR A 142 -9.29 8.52 5.05
N HIS A 143 -8.47 9.22 4.24
CA HIS A 143 -8.05 8.79 2.92
C HIS A 143 -9.20 8.42 1.97
N THR A 144 -10.29 9.16 2.05
CA THR A 144 -11.49 8.98 1.20
C THR A 144 -11.74 10.17 0.26
N ALA A 145 -10.75 11.05 0.05
CA ALA A 145 -10.88 12.20 -0.84
C ALA A 145 -10.91 11.84 -2.35
N GLY A 146 -10.52 10.60 -2.69
CA GLY A 146 -10.67 10.04 -4.04
C GLY A 146 -9.52 10.33 -5.02
N PHE A 147 -8.40 10.89 -4.55
CA PHE A 147 -7.20 11.06 -5.35
C PHE A 147 -6.61 9.70 -5.76
N GLU A 148 -6.07 9.63 -6.97
CA GLU A 148 -5.22 8.52 -7.37
C GLU A 148 -3.83 8.60 -6.70
N GLU A 149 -3.09 7.50 -6.74
CA GLU A 149 -1.70 7.48 -6.27
C GLU A 149 -0.76 8.05 -7.32
N THR A 150 0.30 8.73 -6.90
CA THR A 150 1.38 9.24 -7.79
C THR A 150 2.73 8.96 -7.18
N SER A 151 3.68 8.46 -7.97
CA SER A 151 5.01 8.03 -7.53
C SER A 151 6.15 8.96 -7.95
N LYS A 152 5.94 9.76 -9.00
CA LYS A 152 6.89 10.71 -9.54
C LYS A 152 7.03 11.94 -8.66
N ASP A 153 8.27 12.35 -8.44
CA ASP A 153 8.68 13.45 -7.57
C ASP A 153 8.11 13.32 -6.15
N LEU A 154 7.96 12.08 -5.65
CA LEU A 154 7.79 11.87 -4.21
C LEU A 154 9.08 12.20 -3.45
N PHE A 155 10.22 11.99 -4.11
CA PHE A 155 11.55 12.29 -3.60
C PHE A 155 12.26 13.29 -4.49
N ALA A 156 12.95 14.26 -3.88
CA ALA A 156 13.80 15.21 -4.56
C ALA A 156 15.26 14.73 -4.59
N ALA A 157 15.96 14.99 -5.70
CA ALA A 157 17.36 14.58 -5.88
C ALA A 157 18.35 15.43 -5.07
N SER A 158 17.98 16.66 -4.72
CA SER A 158 18.80 17.59 -3.94
C SER A 158 17.93 18.59 -3.17
N PRO A 159 18.45 19.27 -2.13
CA PRO A 159 17.70 20.29 -1.40
C PRO A 159 17.21 21.43 -2.29
N SER A 160 18.00 21.80 -3.32
CA SER A 160 17.64 22.83 -4.29
C SER A 160 16.52 22.41 -5.26
N ALA A 161 16.23 21.12 -5.35
CA ALA A 161 15.14 20.59 -6.18
C ALA A 161 13.80 20.54 -5.44
N LEU A 162 13.78 20.70 -4.11
CA LEU A 162 12.54 20.73 -3.32
C LEU A 162 11.70 21.95 -3.71
N TYR A 163 10.41 21.72 -3.97
CA TYR A 163 9.48 22.81 -4.17
C TYR A 163 8.99 23.36 -2.82
N PRO A 164 8.69 24.67 -2.74
CA PRO A 164 7.80 25.16 -1.70
C PRO A 164 6.49 24.35 -1.69
N LEU A 165 5.96 24.02 -0.51
CA LEU A 165 4.83 23.08 -0.36
C LEU A 165 3.62 23.43 -1.26
N GLY A 166 3.25 24.71 -1.35
CA GLY A 166 2.17 25.16 -2.24
C GLY A 166 2.47 24.97 -3.72
N ASP A 167 3.74 25.12 -4.14
CA ASP A 167 4.17 24.91 -5.52
C ASP A 167 4.18 23.43 -5.89
N TYR A 168 4.64 22.56 -5.00
CA TYR A 168 4.51 21.10 -5.14
C TYR A 168 3.04 20.75 -5.38
N LEU A 169 2.14 21.22 -4.50
CA LEU A 169 0.72 20.92 -4.57
C LEU A 169 0.04 21.43 -5.85
N ARG A 170 0.48 22.56 -6.42
CA ARG A 170 -0.01 23.08 -7.70
C ARG A 170 0.49 22.29 -8.91
N ARG A 171 1.77 21.88 -8.88
CA ARG A 171 2.45 21.18 -9.98
C ARG A 171 2.05 19.71 -10.06
N ARG A 172 1.94 19.05 -8.91
CA ARG A 172 1.78 17.59 -8.77
C ARG A 172 0.39 17.23 -8.26
N ARG A 173 -0.65 17.78 -8.90
CA ARG A 173 -2.07 17.47 -8.64
C ARG A 173 -2.44 16.11 -9.26
N PRO A 174 -2.71 15.07 -8.45
CA PRO A 174 -3.28 13.82 -8.95
C PRO A 174 -4.73 14.04 -9.37
N GLU A 175 -5.19 13.25 -10.35
CA GLU A 175 -6.60 13.26 -10.72
C GLU A 175 -7.43 12.56 -9.63
N ARG A 176 -8.72 12.87 -9.58
CA ARG A 176 -9.66 12.14 -8.73
C ARG A 176 -10.33 11.03 -9.50
N ILE A 177 -10.24 9.82 -8.97
CA ILE A 177 -10.76 8.61 -9.60
C ILE A 177 -11.93 7.99 -8.83
N TYR A 178 -12.24 8.56 -7.66
CA TYR A 178 -13.41 8.19 -6.86
C TYR A 178 -14.18 9.42 -6.37
N PRO A 179 -15.51 9.31 -6.21
CA PRO A 179 -16.28 10.28 -5.44
C PRO A 179 -15.80 10.33 -3.98
N PRO A 180 -15.64 11.54 -3.39
CA PRO A 180 -15.19 11.69 -2.01
C PRO A 180 -16.15 11.03 -1.01
N GLY A 181 -15.60 10.25 -0.10
CA GLY A 181 -16.30 9.49 0.93
C GLY A 181 -16.63 8.04 0.56
N GLU A 182 -16.46 7.62 -0.71
CA GLU A 182 -16.89 6.28 -1.13
C GLU A 182 -15.81 5.19 -1.00
N ILE A 183 -14.56 5.51 -1.36
CA ILE A 183 -13.48 4.53 -1.49
C ILE A 183 -12.27 5.03 -0.71
N VAL A 184 -11.72 4.15 0.12
CA VAL A 184 -10.41 4.35 0.73
C VAL A 184 -9.33 4.20 -0.34
N ALA A 185 -8.56 5.25 -0.56
CA ALA A 185 -7.37 5.28 -1.39
C ALA A 185 -6.37 6.22 -0.72
N TYR A 186 -5.39 5.62 -0.03
CA TYR A 186 -4.36 6.35 0.70
C TYR A 186 -3.62 7.35 -0.18
N SER A 187 -3.36 8.54 0.36
CA SER A 187 -2.90 9.67 -0.44
C SER A 187 -1.91 10.53 0.35
N ASN A 188 -0.67 10.53 -0.09
CA ASN A 188 0.36 11.46 0.40
C ASN A 188 0.04 12.90 -0.02
N TYR A 189 -0.50 13.10 -1.23
CA TYR A 189 -0.97 14.41 -1.69
C TYR A 189 -2.06 14.97 -0.76
N GLY A 190 -3.02 14.14 -0.35
CA GLY A 190 -4.07 14.55 0.57
C GLY A 190 -3.56 15.03 1.93
N THR A 191 -2.55 14.37 2.49
CA THR A 191 -1.88 14.85 3.72
C THR A 191 -1.06 16.13 3.47
N ALA A 192 -0.31 16.20 2.37
CA ALA A 192 0.44 17.41 2.02
C ALA A 192 -0.48 18.62 1.87
N LEU A 193 -1.67 18.42 1.29
CA LEU A 193 -2.71 19.44 1.19
C LEU A 193 -3.18 19.91 2.57
N ALA A 194 -3.41 19.00 3.52
CA ALA A 194 -3.77 19.35 4.89
C ALA A 194 -2.65 20.10 5.62
N GLY A 195 -1.38 19.69 5.46
CA GLY A 195 -0.24 20.42 6.00
C GLY A 195 -0.10 21.83 5.41
N TYR A 196 -0.43 22.00 4.13
CA TYR A 196 -0.48 23.32 3.51
C TYR A 196 -1.62 24.17 4.04
N ILE A 197 -2.80 23.57 4.30
CA ILE A 197 -3.91 24.26 4.96
C ILE A 197 -3.51 24.76 6.35
N VAL A 198 -2.81 23.93 7.15
CA VAL A 198 -2.25 24.37 8.44
C VAL A 198 -1.36 25.60 8.26
N GLN A 199 -0.44 25.57 7.29
CA GLN A 199 0.44 26.71 6.99
C GLN A 199 -0.35 27.96 6.56
N ARG A 200 -1.37 27.80 5.72
CA ARG A 200 -2.20 28.91 5.22
C ARG A 200 -3.02 29.57 6.31
N VAL A 201 -3.63 28.77 7.17
CA VAL A 201 -4.56 29.24 8.22
C VAL A 201 -3.81 29.81 9.42
N SER A 202 -2.71 29.16 9.84
CA SER A 202 -1.88 29.68 10.94
C SER A 202 -1.00 30.88 10.55
N GLY A 203 -0.67 31.03 9.26
CA GLY A 203 0.30 32.01 8.79
C GLY A 203 1.77 31.61 9.04
N GLU A 204 2.02 30.40 9.53
CA GLU A 204 3.36 29.88 9.82
C GLU A 204 3.80 28.86 8.78
N PRO A 205 5.10 28.76 8.43
CA PRO A 205 5.60 27.59 7.71
C PRO A 205 5.22 26.29 8.43
N TYR A 206 4.79 25.26 7.68
CA TYR A 206 4.25 24.03 8.27
C TYR A 206 5.21 23.36 9.28
N ASP A 207 6.50 23.27 8.94
CA ASP A 207 7.54 22.69 9.80
C ASP A 207 7.73 23.50 11.08
N ALA A 208 7.65 24.84 10.97
CA ALA A 208 7.71 25.74 12.12
C ALA A 208 6.48 25.60 13.02
N TYR A 209 5.28 25.45 12.45
CA TYR A 209 4.04 25.24 13.22
C TYR A 209 4.15 23.94 14.05
N VAL A 210 4.51 22.82 13.42
CA VAL A 210 4.64 21.54 14.14
C VAL A 210 5.73 21.63 15.21
N SER A 211 6.86 22.28 14.90
CA SER A 211 7.93 22.48 15.89
C SER A 211 7.45 23.26 17.11
N ARG A 212 6.78 24.40 16.91
CA ARG A 212 6.34 25.29 17.99
C ARG A 212 5.16 24.75 18.79
N HIS A 213 4.19 24.13 18.13
CA HIS A 213 2.91 23.78 18.76
C HIS A 213 2.79 22.32 19.17
N ILE A 214 3.72 21.45 18.74
CA ILE A 214 3.72 20.02 19.09
C ILE A 214 5.06 19.59 19.67
N LEU A 215 6.17 19.79 18.94
CA LEU A 215 7.47 19.24 19.36
C LEU A 215 8.01 19.93 20.63
N GLN A 216 8.07 21.26 20.63
CA GLN A 216 8.57 22.04 21.77
C GLN A 216 7.75 21.82 23.05
N PRO A 217 6.40 21.87 23.03
CA PRO A 217 5.59 21.60 24.22
C PRO A 217 5.81 20.20 24.80
N LEU A 218 6.04 19.20 23.94
CA LEU A 218 6.31 17.84 24.38
C LEU A 218 7.78 17.60 24.76
N GLY A 219 8.67 18.58 24.55
CA GLY A 219 10.11 18.41 24.77
C GLY A 219 10.77 17.45 23.77
N MET A 220 10.24 17.35 22.55
CA MET A 220 10.78 16.51 21.48
C MET A 220 11.94 17.23 20.76
N THR A 221 13.11 17.26 21.39
CA THR A 221 14.28 18.02 20.91
C THR A 221 15.11 17.28 19.84
N HIS A 222 14.92 15.98 19.68
CA HIS A 222 15.57 15.11 18.70
C HIS A 222 14.59 14.74 17.57
N THR A 223 13.79 15.72 17.15
CA THR A 223 12.77 15.58 16.11
C THR A 223 12.75 16.81 15.20
N THR A 224 12.70 16.59 13.88
CA THR A 224 12.62 17.68 12.90
C THR A 224 11.90 17.27 11.62
N LEU A 225 11.24 18.24 11.00
CA LEU A 225 10.65 18.15 9.65
C LEU A 225 11.47 18.90 8.60
N ARG A 226 12.54 19.59 9.01
CA ARG A 226 13.39 20.37 8.11
C ARG A 226 14.21 19.44 7.21
N GLN A 227 14.28 19.78 5.93
CA GLN A 227 15.02 19.02 4.94
C GLN A 227 15.97 19.93 4.16
N PRO A 228 17.30 19.73 4.28
CA PRO A 228 17.97 18.82 5.21
C PRO A 228 17.81 19.25 6.68
N PRO A 229 18.02 18.34 7.65
CA PRO A 229 18.10 18.69 9.06
C PRO A 229 19.18 19.75 9.33
N ALA A 230 19.03 20.50 10.42
CA ALA A 230 20.07 21.40 10.91
C ALA A 230 21.32 20.60 11.33
N ALA A 231 22.49 21.24 11.34
CA ALA A 231 23.78 20.54 11.44
C ALA A 231 23.94 19.69 12.72
N ASP A 232 23.36 20.15 13.83
CA ASP A 232 23.30 19.43 15.10
C ASP A 232 22.53 18.10 14.97
N LEU A 233 21.29 18.16 14.46
CA LEU A 233 20.47 16.97 14.27
C LEU A 233 20.96 16.09 13.11
N ALA A 234 21.53 16.69 12.06
CA ALA A 234 22.02 15.98 10.89
C ALA A 234 23.14 14.97 11.23
N ALA A 235 23.96 15.28 12.24
CA ALA A 235 25.00 14.39 12.74
C ALA A 235 24.44 13.16 13.48
N GLU A 236 23.21 13.25 13.99
CA GLU A 236 22.56 12.22 14.80
C GLU A 236 21.57 11.35 13.99
N VAL A 237 21.35 11.68 12.71
CA VAL A 237 20.52 10.87 11.81
C VAL A 237 21.25 9.58 11.43
N SER A 238 20.57 8.45 11.66
CA SER A 238 21.01 7.14 11.17
C SER A 238 21.22 7.17 9.66
N LYS A 239 22.24 6.46 9.18
CA LYS A 239 22.36 6.15 7.75
C LYS A 239 21.25 5.17 7.35
N GLY A 240 20.78 5.27 6.12
CA GLY A 240 19.87 4.30 5.51
C GLY A 240 20.64 3.35 4.59
N TYR A 241 20.16 2.12 4.44
CA TYR A 241 20.81 1.08 3.65
C TYR A 241 19.82 0.35 2.75
N ALA A 242 20.25 -0.08 1.57
CA ALA A 242 19.47 -1.04 0.78
C ALA A 242 19.37 -2.39 1.52
N SER A 243 20.47 -2.83 2.13
CA SER A 243 20.51 -3.97 3.06
C SER A 243 21.76 -3.91 3.92
N ALA A 244 21.79 -4.62 5.06
CA ALA A 244 22.98 -4.65 5.92
C ALA A 244 24.19 -5.25 5.18
N ALA A 245 23.98 -6.31 4.39
CA ALA A 245 25.02 -6.95 3.58
C ALA A 245 25.65 -6.01 2.54
N SER A 246 24.91 -5.03 2.02
CA SER A 246 25.47 -4.04 1.10
C SER A 246 26.57 -3.18 1.73
N ALA A 247 26.50 -2.99 3.06
CA ALA A 247 27.38 -2.14 3.87
C ALA A 247 27.60 -0.70 3.34
N LYS A 248 26.77 -0.26 2.38
CA LYS A 248 26.89 1.03 1.71
C LYS A 248 25.76 1.94 2.18
N ALA A 249 26.13 3.03 2.85
CA ALA A 249 25.16 4.05 3.23
C ALA A 249 24.59 4.72 1.97
N GLU A 250 23.25 4.85 1.95
CA GLU A 250 22.54 5.56 0.90
C GLU A 250 22.39 7.05 1.24
N PRO A 251 22.20 7.93 0.24
CA PRO A 251 21.99 9.35 0.46
C PRO A 251 20.75 9.65 1.33
N TYR A 252 20.79 10.77 2.04
CA TYR A 252 19.62 11.26 2.80
C TYR A 252 18.46 11.56 1.85
N GLU A 253 17.30 10.96 2.13
CA GLU A 253 16.11 11.09 1.30
C GLU A 253 15.45 12.47 1.47
N LEU A 254 15.00 13.11 0.40
CA LEU A 254 14.29 14.38 0.49
C LEU A 254 12.87 14.15 0.01
N ILE A 255 11.87 14.32 0.86
CA ILE A 255 10.47 13.99 0.57
C ILE A 255 9.70 15.27 0.25
N GLU A 256 9.15 15.35 -0.96
CA GLU A 256 8.40 16.51 -1.46
C GLU A 256 7.08 16.76 -0.71
N PRO A 257 6.20 15.76 -0.50
CA PRO A 257 5.05 15.91 0.38
C PRO A 257 5.49 15.85 1.84
N ALA A 258 6.25 16.84 2.31
CA ALA A 258 6.90 16.83 3.62
C ALA A 258 5.94 16.53 4.80
N PRO A 259 4.71 17.09 4.87
CA PRO A 259 3.73 16.72 5.90
C PRO A 259 3.37 15.23 5.92
N ALA A 260 3.56 14.53 4.80
CA ALA A 260 3.22 13.12 4.67
C ALA A 260 4.33 12.16 5.10
N GLY A 261 5.60 12.60 5.22
CA GLY A 261 6.68 11.64 5.48
C GLY A 261 8.09 12.16 5.78
N ALA A 262 8.30 13.48 5.85
CA ALA A 262 9.66 14.04 5.91
C ALA A 262 10.35 13.99 7.28
N MET A 263 9.66 13.58 8.34
CA MET A 263 10.20 13.66 9.69
C MET A 263 11.48 12.83 9.86
N ALA A 264 12.37 13.31 10.71
CA ALA A 264 13.38 12.52 11.38
C ALA A 264 13.13 12.65 12.90
N THR A 265 13.13 11.54 13.63
CA THR A 265 12.77 11.50 15.06
C THR A 265 13.56 10.42 15.79
N SER A 266 13.82 10.63 17.07
CA SER A 266 14.32 9.60 17.98
C SER A 266 13.18 8.74 18.54
N ALA A 267 13.52 7.59 19.13
CA ALA A 267 12.54 6.76 19.84
C ALA A 267 12.11 7.41 21.17
N ASP A 268 13.01 8.10 21.86
CA ASP A 268 12.69 8.84 23.09
C ASP A 268 11.63 9.92 22.83
N ASP A 269 11.74 10.64 21.71
CA ASP A 269 10.76 11.64 21.32
C ASP A 269 9.43 11.02 20.90
N MET A 270 9.47 9.91 20.15
CA MET A 270 8.24 9.21 19.77
C MET A 270 7.51 8.66 21.00
N ALA A 271 8.24 8.23 22.04
CA ALA A 271 7.64 7.83 23.31
C ALA A 271 6.87 9.00 23.97
N ARG A 272 7.40 10.22 23.94
CA ARG A 272 6.70 11.43 24.43
C ARG A 272 5.42 11.70 23.65
N PHE A 273 5.46 11.55 22.32
CA PHE A 273 4.28 11.70 21.47
C PHE A 273 3.21 10.62 21.74
N MET A 274 3.63 9.35 21.90
CA MET A 274 2.72 8.25 22.27
C MET A 274 2.07 8.49 23.63
N ILE A 275 2.85 8.90 24.64
CA ILE A 275 2.34 9.27 25.97
C ILE A 275 1.32 10.40 25.85
N ALA A 276 1.61 11.44 25.06
CA ALA A 276 0.67 12.54 24.85
C ALA A 276 -0.67 12.05 24.27
N HIS A 277 -0.66 11.14 23.30
CA HIS A 277 -1.91 10.58 22.77
C HIS A 277 -2.66 9.71 23.79
N LEU A 278 -1.96 8.88 24.56
CA LEU A 278 -2.58 8.00 25.56
C LEU A 278 -3.09 8.76 26.78
N GLN A 279 -2.44 9.87 27.15
CA GLN A 279 -2.78 10.73 28.29
C GLN A 279 -3.64 11.93 27.86
N GLU A 280 -4.55 11.70 26.90
CA GLU A 280 -5.57 12.65 26.45
C GLU A 280 -5.04 13.99 25.94
N GLY A 281 -3.80 14.03 25.45
CA GLY A 281 -3.10 15.21 24.96
C GLY A 281 -2.03 15.77 25.90
N ARG A 282 -1.78 15.18 27.08
CA ARG A 282 -0.77 15.67 28.05
C ARG A 282 0.62 15.05 27.86
N GLY A 283 1.65 15.89 27.83
CA GLY A 283 3.05 15.48 27.94
C GLY A 283 3.77 16.35 28.96
N GLY A 284 4.12 15.77 30.13
CA GLY A 284 4.59 16.57 31.27
C GLY A 284 3.53 17.59 31.69
N ASP A 285 3.93 18.85 31.82
CA ASP A 285 3.04 19.97 32.16
C ASP A 285 2.30 20.56 30.94
N ALA A 286 2.69 20.19 29.72
CA ALA A 286 2.10 20.69 28.50
C ALA A 286 0.89 19.84 28.06
N ARG A 287 0.01 20.46 27.27
CA ARG A 287 -1.13 19.78 26.64
C ARG A 287 -1.27 20.23 25.18
N ILE A 288 -1.10 19.31 24.24
CA ILE A 288 -1.17 19.60 22.79
C ILE A 288 -2.60 19.61 22.23
N LEU A 289 -3.53 18.91 22.90
CA LEU A 289 -4.97 18.84 22.57
C LEU A 289 -5.80 18.68 23.86
N ARG A 290 -7.02 19.22 23.88
CA ARG A 290 -8.00 18.95 24.96
C ARG A 290 -8.47 17.49 24.91
N PRO A 291 -8.89 16.91 26.05
CA PRO A 291 -9.40 15.53 26.09
C PRO A 291 -10.53 15.27 25.08
N ALA A 292 -11.48 16.21 24.95
CA ALA A 292 -12.57 16.07 23.98
C ALA A 292 -12.08 16.01 22.52
N THR A 293 -11.08 16.84 22.16
CA THR A 293 -10.48 16.85 20.84
C THR A 293 -9.69 15.58 20.57
N MET A 294 -8.94 15.08 21.58
CA MET A 294 -8.22 13.81 21.47
C MET A 294 -9.19 12.63 21.30
N ALA A 295 -10.27 12.59 22.08
CA ALA A 295 -11.31 11.59 21.95
C ALA A 295 -11.97 11.61 20.55
N LEU A 296 -12.24 12.81 20.01
CA LEU A 296 -12.72 12.97 18.63
C LEU A 296 -11.69 12.46 17.61
N MET A 297 -10.40 12.74 17.81
CA MET A 297 -9.32 12.30 16.94
C MET A 297 -9.17 10.77 16.92
N HIS A 298 -9.38 10.11 18.06
CA HIS A 298 -9.32 8.66 18.25
C HIS A 298 -10.63 7.94 17.95
N ALA A 299 -11.74 8.66 17.76
CA ALA A 299 -13.01 8.06 17.37
C ALA A 299 -12.96 7.55 15.93
N ARG A 300 -13.65 6.43 15.66
CA ARG A 300 -13.76 5.90 14.31
C ARG A 300 -14.49 6.90 13.41
N ALA A 301 -13.80 7.37 12.38
CA ALA A 301 -14.29 8.38 11.45
C ALA A 301 -14.74 7.76 10.12
N SER A 302 -14.19 6.60 9.74
CA SER A 302 -14.63 5.84 8.57
C SER A 302 -14.58 4.33 8.82
N SER A 303 -15.43 3.61 8.09
CA SER A 303 -15.47 2.15 8.06
C SER A 303 -15.74 1.71 6.61
N PRO A 304 -14.83 0.94 5.99
CA PRO A 304 -14.93 0.57 4.58
C PRO A 304 -15.95 -0.56 4.31
N ALA A 305 -16.36 -1.28 5.36
CA ALA A 305 -17.35 -2.33 5.31
C ALA A 305 -18.08 -2.46 6.66
N PRO A 306 -19.35 -2.86 6.70
CA PRO A 306 -20.10 -3.02 7.95
C PRO A 306 -19.35 -3.88 8.97
N GLY A 307 -19.23 -3.38 10.21
CA GLY A 307 -18.57 -4.09 11.30
C GLY A 307 -17.05 -4.19 11.16
N ARG A 308 -16.42 -3.46 10.23
CA ARG A 308 -14.97 -3.42 10.05
C ARG A 308 -14.36 -2.12 10.50
N GLU A 309 -13.16 -2.20 11.04
CA GLU A 309 -12.34 -1.06 11.35
C GLU A 309 -11.84 -0.38 10.06
N GLY A 310 -11.36 0.85 10.20
CA GLY A 310 -11.03 1.72 9.08
C GLY A 310 -10.06 2.79 9.54
N PHE A 311 -10.51 4.05 9.57
CA PHE A 311 -9.69 5.16 10.06
C PHE A 311 -10.37 5.90 11.20
N THR A 312 -9.56 6.38 12.12
CA THR A 312 -9.92 7.53 12.96
C THR A 312 -9.60 8.83 12.20
N LEU A 313 -9.63 9.99 12.86
CA LEU A 313 -9.06 11.21 12.30
C LEU A 313 -7.54 11.21 12.46
N GLY A 314 -6.88 10.21 11.87
CA GLY A 314 -5.43 10.18 11.69
C GLY A 314 -4.76 8.83 11.87
N PHE A 315 -5.33 7.92 12.65
CA PHE A 315 -4.79 6.57 12.85
C PHE A 315 -5.53 5.54 12.00
N PHE A 316 -4.81 4.46 11.66
CA PHE A 316 -5.45 3.20 11.32
C PHE A 316 -6.18 2.69 12.54
N ASP A 317 -7.48 2.47 12.40
CA ASP A 317 -8.27 1.80 13.43
C ASP A 317 -8.20 0.30 13.15
N GLN A 318 -7.61 -0.46 14.06
CA GLN A 318 -7.32 -1.89 13.86
C GLN A 318 -7.71 -2.68 15.11
N THR A 319 -7.77 -4.00 14.96
CA THR A 319 -7.94 -4.93 16.08
C THR A 319 -6.87 -6.01 16.01
N ARG A 320 -6.25 -6.32 17.15
CA ARG A 320 -5.32 -7.44 17.28
C ARG A 320 -5.49 -8.07 18.65
N ASN A 321 -5.56 -9.40 18.68
CA ASN A 321 -5.74 -10.20 19.90
C ASN A 321 -6.96 -9.77 20.72
N GLY A 322 -8.04 -9.34 20.05
CA GLY A 322 -9.26 -8.83 20.69
C GLY A 322 -9.15 -7.42 21.29
N LEU A 323 -8.03 -6.74 21.10
CA LEU A 323 -7.80 -5.37 21.55
C LEU A 323 -7.83 -4.40 20.37
N ARG A 324 -8.46 -3.25 20.57
CA ARG A 324 -8.40 -2.14 19.61
C ARG A 324 -6.98 -1.55 19.62
N VAL A 325 -6.40 -1.41 18.44
CA VAL A 325 -5.09 -0.81 18.20
C VAL A 325 -5.28 0.42 17.31
N LEU A 326 -4.78 1.57 17.75
CA LEU A 326 -4.62 2.75 16.90
C LEU A 326 -3.20 2.73 16.33
N GLY A 327 -3.09 2.40 15.06
CA GLY A 327 -1.82 2.18 14.38
C GLY A 327 -1.47 3.26 13.37
N HIS A 328 -0.19 3.36 13.05
CA HIS A 328 0.27 3.94 11.79
C HIS A 328 1.62 3.29 11.44
N ASP A 329 1.76 2.85 10.19
CA ASP A 329 3.05 2.38 9.67
C ASP A 329 3.75 3.48 8.87
N GLY A 330 5.02 3.28 8.56
CA GLY A 330 5.81 4.33 7.96
C GLY A 330 6.99 3.79 7.19
N ASP A 331 6.96 4.03 5.88
CA ASP A 331 8.03 3.61 4.98
C ASP A 331 8.61 4.81 4.24
N THR A 332 9.94 4.88 4.20
CA THR A 332 10.71 5.58 3.16
C THR A 332 11.37 4.53 2.25
N LEU A 333 12.37 4.90 1.45
CA LEU A 333 13.14 3.92 0.67
C LEU A 333 13.95 2.99 1.57
N TRP A 334 14.51 3.52 2.66
CA TRP A 334 15.48 2.81 3.49
C TRP A 334 15.04 2.60 4.93
N PHE A 335 13.95 3.25 5.36
CA PHE A 335 13.47 3.18 6.73
C PHE A 335 12.05 2.64 6.80
N HIS A 336 11.82 1.74 7.77
CA HIS A 336 10.54 1.07 7.98
C HIS A 336 10.18 1.10 9.45
N SER A 337 8.99 1.60 9.75
CA SER A 337 8.59 1.93 11.12
C SER A 337 7.14 1.56 11.39
N ASP A 338 6.84 1.27 12.65
CA ASP A 338 5.48 1.04 13.15
C ASP A 338 5.27 1.80 14.45
N LEU A 339 4.09 2.40 14.59
CA LEU A 339 3.58 2.97 15.82
C LEU A 339 2.21 2.37 16.13
N HIS A 340 2.03 1.87 17.35
CA HIS A 340 0.79 1.27 17.80
C HIS A 340 0.44 1.76 19.20
N LEU A 341 -0.79 2.23 19.38
CA LEU A 341 -1.37 2.56 20.68
C LEU A 341 -2.46 1.53 21.00
N ILE A 342 -2.50 1.07 22.25
CA ILE A 342 -3.52 0.15 22.78
C ILE A 342 -4.22 0.90 23.92
N PRO A 343 -5.19 1.78 23.63
CA PRO A 343 -5.72 2.72 24.63
C PRO A 343 -6.31 2.02 25.85
N SER A 344 -7.00 0.89 25.66
CA SER A 344 -7.60 0.12 26.77
C SER A 344 -6.59 -0.49 27.74
N LYS A 345 -5.30 -0.49 27.39
CA LYS A 345 -4.19 -1.00 28.20
C LYS A 345 -3.19 0.10 28.57
N ASP A 346 -3.43 1.34 28.12
CA ASP A 346 -2.50 2.46 28.25
C ASP A 346 -1.07 2.09 27.80
N VAL A 347 -0.95 1.39 26.66
CA VAL A 347 0.33 0.93 26.10
C VAL A 347 0.56 1.56 24.74
N GLY A 348 1.79 2.02 24.51
CA GLY A 348 2.29 2.43 23.19
C GLY A 348 3.53 1.63 22.81
N PHE A 349 3.65 1.28 21.54
CA PHE A 349 4.76 0.55 20.96
C PHE A 349 5.24 1.30 19.72
N TYR A 350 6.55 1.52 19.61
CA TYR A 350 7.17 2.07 18.41
C TYR A 350 8.44 1.31 18.06
N VAL A 351 8.62 1.04 16.76
CA VAL A 351 9.85 0.48 16.19
C VAL A 351 10.21 1.24 14.92
N SER A 352 11.51 1.43 14.68
CA SER A 352 12.03 1.95 13.41
C SER A 352 13.31 1.24 13.02
N LEU A 353 13.44 0.93 11.74
CA LEU A 353 14.52 0.15 11.12
C LEU A 353 15.18 1.00 10.03
N ASN A 354 16.48 0.81 9.78
CA ASN A 354 17.27 1.63 8.84
C ASN A 354 17.77 0.86 7.60
N SER A 355 17.05 -0.17 7.16
CA SER A 355 17.37 -0.83 5.89
C SER A 355 16.12 -1.30 5.15
N ALA A 356 16.14 -1.28 3.82
CA ALA A 356 15.09 -1.90 3.00
C ALA A 356 15.02 -3.43 3.21
N GLY A 357 16.19 -4.05 3.39
CA GLY A 357 16.31 -5.45 3.74
C GLY A 357 15.99 -6.40 2.59
N ASN A 358 15.64 -7.64 2.92
CA ASN A 358 15.44 -8.73 1.96
C ASN A 358 13.96 -9.11 1.74
N GLY A 359 13.02 -8.26 2.17
CA GLY A 359 11.57 -8.47 2.03
C GLY A 359 10.89 -9.13 3.22
N VAL A 360 11.61 -9.45 4.30
CA VAL A 360 11.00 -9.87 5.58
C VAL A 360 10.44 -8.65 6.32
N ASP A 361 9.16 -8.67 6.65
CA ASP A 361 8.50 -7.62 7.44
C ASP A 361 8.81 -7.77 8.94
N VAL A 362 10.00 -7.31 9.34
CA VAL A 362 10.50 -7.39 10.72
C VAL A 362 9.61 -6.65 11.71
N ARG A 363 9.08 -5.48 11.33
CA ARG A 363 8.25 -4.63 12.21
C ARG A 363 6.93 -5.32 12.57
N ARG A 364 6.27 -5.94 11.58
CA ARG A 364 5.05 -6.73 11.76
C ARG A 364 5.30 -8.00 12.57
N GLU A 365 6.35 -8.76 12.27
CA GLU A 365 6.71 -9.96 13.04
C GLU A 365 6.97 -9.63 14.51
N LEU A 366 7.70 -8.54 14.77
CA LEU A 366 8.01 -8.08 16.12
C LEU A 366 6.75 -7.65 16.89
N PHE A 367 5.90 -6.81 16.28
CA PHE A 367 4.68 -6.35 16.94
C PHE A 367 3.70 -7.51 17.22
N ARG A 368 3.58 -8.47 16.30
CA ARG A 368 2.75 -9.67 16.53
C ARG A 368 3.31 -10.52 17.67
N ALA A 369 4.62 -10.76 17.70
CA ALA A 369 5.25 -11.49 18.81
C ALA A 369 5.06 -10.78 20.16
N PHE A 370 5.13 -9.44 20.17
CA PHE A 370 4.82 -8.63 21.35
C PHE A 370 3.36 -8.82 21.78
N MET A 371 2.40 -8.63 20.87
CA MET A 371 0.97 -8.80 21.17
C MET A 371 0.65 -10.22 21.65
N ASP A 372 1.20 -11.25 20.99
CA ASP A 372 0.91 -12.65 21.33
C ASP A 372 1.50 -13.06 22.69
N ARG A 373 2.64 -12.46 23.11
CA ARG A 373 3.23 -12.68 24.45
C ARG A 373 2.44 -12.01 25.57
N TYR A 374 2.14 -10.73 25.42
CA TYR A 374 1.61 -9.90 26.51
C TYR A 374 0.08 -9.84 26.54
N PHE A 375 -0.56 -10.02 25.39
CA PHE A 375 -2.01 -9.99 25.21
C PHE A 375 -2.45 -11.20 24.37
N PRO A 376 -2.31 -12.43 24.87
CA PRO A 376 -2.48 -13.63 24.07
C PRO A 376 -3.87 -13.73 23.45
N TYR A 377 -3.92 -14.08 22.16
CA TYR A 377 -5.17 -14.25 21.42
C TYR A 377 -5.91 -15.52 21.85
N LEU A 378 -7.21 -15.37 22.13
CA LEU A 378 -8.12 -16.48 22.34
C LEU A 378 -8.99 -16.65 21.08
N PRO A 379 -8.81 -17.73 20.31
CA PRO A 379 -9.58 -17.92 19.09
C PRO A 379 -11.06 -18.09 19.41
N PRO A 380 -11.96 -17.33 18.77
CA PRO A 380 -13.38 -17.55 18.93
C PRO A 380 -13.79 -18.89 18.30
N PRO A 381 -14.90 -19.50 18.73
CA PRO A 381 -15.40 -20.75 18.18
C PRO A 381 -15.50 -20.69 16.66
N ALA A 382 -15.10 -21.79 16.02
CA ALA A 382 -15.22 -21.94 14.58
C ALA A 382 -16.69 -22.19 14.22
N VAL A 383 -17.33 -21.23 13.57
CA VAL A 383 -18.65 -21.41 12.97
C VAL A 383 -18.47 -21.36 11.46
N THR A 384 -18.82 -22.42 10.75
CA THR A 384 -18.87 -22.40 9.28
C THR A 384 -20.33 -22.21 8.87
N PRO A 385 -20.69 -21.08 8.24
CA PRO A 385 -22.05 -20.87 7.76
C PRO A 385 -22.44 -21.89 6.68
N ALA A 386 -23.74 -22.20 6.60
CA ALA A 386 -24.28 -23.05 5.52
C ALA A 386 -24.05 -22.46 4.11
N SER A 387 -23.73 -21.16 4.01
CA SER A 387 -23.43 -20.46 2.76
C SER A 387 -22.02 -20.69 2.22
N ALA A 388 -21.10 -21.26 3.00
CA ALA A 388 -19.65 -21.25 2.72
C ALA A 388 -19.27 -21.69 1.31
N GLY A 389 -19.83 -22.81 0.83
CA GLY A 389 -19.57 -23.30 -0.51
C GLY A 389 -20.02 -22.33 -1.60
N ARG A 390 -21.24 -21.80 -1.49
CA ARG A 390 -21.81 -20.85 -2.48
C ARG A 390 -21.06 -19.52 -2.46
N ASP A 391 -20.78 -18.99 -1.27
CA ASP A 391 -20.15 -17.69 -1.12
C ASP A 391 -18.67 -17.74 -1.55
N ALA A 392 -17.96 -18.85 -1.34
CA ALA A 392 -16.60 -19.04 -1.87
C ALA A 392 -16.54 -18.83 -3.39
N TRP A 393 -17.45 -19.46 -4.14
CA TRP A 393 -17.53 -19.28 -5.60
C TRP A 393 -17.95 -17.87 -6.00
N ARG A 394 -18.82 -17.23 -5.21
CA ARG A 394 -19.27 -15.84 -5.44
C ARG A 394 -18.12 -14.84 -5.29
N VAL A 395 -17.26 -15.02 -4.29
CA VAL A 395 -16.11 -14.14 -4.04
C VAL A 395 -14.91 -14.46 -4.92
N ALA A 396 -14.79 -15.67 -5.48
CA ALA A 396 -13.71 -16.05 -6.37
C ALA A 396 -13.66 -15.18 -7.65
N GLY A 397 -12.48 -14.69 -8.02
CA GLY A 397 -12.27 -13.83 -9.17
C GLY A 397 -11.03 -12.96 -9.09
N TRP A 398 -10.84 -12.12 -10.10
CA TRP A 398 -9.74 -11.15 -10.15
C TRP A 398 -10.05 -9.89 -9.33
N TYR A 399 -9.06 -9.40 -8.61
CA TYR A 399 -9.12 -8.17 -7.84
C TYR A 399 -7.88 -7.30 -8.08
N GLU A 400 -8.03 -6.00 -7.81
CA GLU A 400 -6.96 -5.01 -7.87
C GLU A 400 -7.10 -4.01 -6.70
N THR A 401 -6.01 -3.34 -6.34
CA THR A 401 -6.05 -2.30 -5.30
C THR A 401 -6.81 -1.04 -5.74
N SER A 402 -7.54 -0.40 -4.82
CA SER A 402 -8.11 0.93 -4.98
C SER A 402 -7.07 2.04 -5.01
N ARG A 403 -5.92 1.85 -4.34
CA ARG A 403 -4.79 2.77 -4.29
C ARG A 403 -3.88 2.51 -5.49
N ARG A 404 -4.02 3.33 -6.53
CA ARG A 404 -3.33 3.09 -7.80
C ARG A 404 -3.20 4.35 -8.63
N ASN A 405 -2.25 4.32 -9.55
CA ASN A 405 -2.24 5.15 -10.74
C ASN A 405 -3.30 4.67 -11.72
N GLN A 406 -4.10 5.58 -12.27
CA GLN A 406 -5.24 5.26 -13.12
C GLN A 406 -5.26 6.10 -14.40
N THR A 407 -4.98 7.40 -14.30
CA THR A 407 -5.05 8.33 -15.43
C THR A 407 -3.78 8.33 -16.28
N THR A 408 -2.65 7.94 -15.67
CA THR A 408 -1.38 7.62 -16.32
C THR A 408 -0.96 6.21 -15.94
N LEU A 409 -0.17 5.57 -16.81
CA LEU A 409 0.34 4.21 -16.58
C LEU A 409 -0.73 3.18 -16.16
N GLY A 410 -1.97 3.32 -16.64
CA GLY A 410 -3.10 2.48 -16.21
C GLY A 410 -2.90 0.98 -16.45
N LEU A 411 -2.00 0.61 -17.37
CA LEU A 411 -1.58 -0.77 -17.59
C LEU A 411 -0.94 -1.41 -16.35
N ARG A 412 -0.34 -0.61 -15.45
CA ARG A 412 0.25 -1.11 -14.18
C ARG A 412 -0.74 -1.95 -13.39
N ARG A 413 -2.01 -1.57 -13.42
CA ARG A 413 -3.11 -2.26 -12.73
C ARG A 413 -3.24 -3.72 -13.12
N VAL A 414 -2.94 -4.07 -14.38
CA VAL A 414 -3.00 -5.45 -14.86
C VAL A 414 -1.93 -6.32 -14.20
N PHE A 415 -0.72 -5.78 -13.99
CA PHE A 415 0.38 -6.53 -13.38
C PHE A 415 0.08 -6.88 -11.92
N TYR A 416 -0.51 -5.94 -11.18
CA TYR A 416 -0.83 -6.07 -9.75
C TYR A 416 -2.20 -6.72 -9.47
N GLN A 417 -2.94 -7.14 -10.50
CA GLN A 417 -4.12 -7.96 -10.29
C GLN A 417 -3.75 -9.33 -9.70
N PHE A 418 -4.53 -9.76 -8.73
CA PHE A 418 -4.43 -11.08 -8.11
C PHE A 418 -5.80 -11.76 -8.07
N ARG A 419 -5.79 -13.08 -7.85
CA ARG A 419 -7.01 -13.89 -7.94
C ARG A 419 -7.35 -14.50 -6.58
N VAL A 420 -8.57 -14.24 -6.11
CA VAL A 420 -9.21 -15.03 -5.04
C VAL A 420 -9.71 -16.33 -5.66
N THR A 421 -9.33 -17.46 -5.09
CA THR A 421 -9.69 -18.79 -5.61
C THR A 421 -10.54 -19.54 -4.58
N ALA A 422 -11.69 -20.04 -5.01
CA ALA A 422 -12.53 -20.93 -4.21
C ALA A 422 -11.92 -22.34 -4.17
N LEU A 423 -11.95 -22.95 -2.98
CA LEU A 423 -11.57 -24.34 -2.76
C LEU A 423 -12.84 -25.20 -2.68
N PRO A 424 -12.76 -26.52 -3.02
CA PRO A 424 -13.93 -27.40 -3.01
C PRO A 424 -14.64 -27.54 -1.65
N ASP A 425 -13.93 -27.26 -0.55
CA ASP A 425 -14.42 -27.34 0.83
C ASP A 425 -15.07 -26.04 1.34
N GLY A 426 -15.29 -25.06 0.46
CA GLY A 426 -15.89 -23.77 0.80
C GLY A 426 -14.91 -22.75 1.41
N ARG A 427 -13.61 -23.10 1.51
CA ARG A 427 -12.57 -22.12 1.81
C ARG A 427 -12.19 -21.31 0.57
N ILE A 428 -11.43 -20.23 0.79
CA ILE A 428 -10.77 -19.47 -0.27
C ILE A 428 -9.27 -19.36 -0.02
N THR A 429 -8.50 -19.12 -1.08
CA THR A 429 -7.09 -18.78 -0.99
C THR A 429 -6.76 -17.54 -1.82
N ILE A 430 -5.78 -16.78 -1.35
CA ILE A 430 -5.35 -15.50 -1.91
C ILE A 430 -3.81 -15.54 -1.99
N PRO A 431 -3.23 -15.66 -3.19
CA PRO A 431 -1.80 -15.95 -3.35
C PRO A 431 -0.86 -14.85 -2.87
N ILE A 432 -1.32 -13.59 -2.81
CA ILE A 432 -0.50 -12.44 -2.38
C ILE A 432 -0.18 -12.45 -0.89
N TRP A 433 -0.91 -13.25 -0.10
CA TRP A 433 -0.71 -13.36 1.34
C TRP A 433 -0.20 -14.75 1.67
N GLY A 434 1.10 -14.82 1.98
CA GLY A 434 1.75 -16.01 2.50
C GLY A 434 1.63 -16.11 4.02
N ASP A 435 1.72 -17.33 4.55
CA ASP A 435 2.11 -17.53 5.94
C ASP A 435 3.60 -17.21 6.12
N SER A 436 4.11 -17.29 7.36
CA SER A 436 5.53 -17.06 7.68
C SER A 436 6.50 -18.03 7.00
N GLN A 437 5.99 -19.06 6.30
CA GLN A 437 6.75 -20.05 5.52
C GLN A 437 6.57 -19.85 4.01
N GLY A 438 5.92 -18.77 3.58
CA GLY A 438 5.70 -18.44 2.17
C GLY A 438 4.60 -19.25 1.49
N ARG A 439 3.80 -20.04 2.23
CA ARG A 439 2.66 -20.78 1.66
C ARG A 439 1.43 -19.89 1.64
N SER A 440 0.63 -19.93 0.57
CA SER A 440 -0.57 -19.10 0.49
C SER A 440 -1.54 -19.39 1.63
N LYS A 441 -2.00 -18.33 2.31
CA LYS A 441 -3.01 -18.43 3.36
C LYS A 441 -4.33 -18.98 2.80
N THR A 442 -5.04 -19.72 3.64
CA THR A 442 -6.41 -20.18 3.35
C THR A 442 -7.38 -19.56 4.34
N TRP A 443 -8.60 -19.28 3.91
CA TRP A 443 -9.58 -18.54 4.69
C TRP A 443 -10.91 -19.29 4.68
N ARG A 444 -11.52 -19.40 5.86
CA ARG A 444 -12.82 -20.06 6.06
C ARG A 444 -13.91 -19.03 6.30
N GLU A 445 -15.09 -19.24 5.76
CA GLU A 445 -16.22 -18.35 6.04
C GLU A 445 -16.62 -18.48 7.52
N VAL A 446 -16.82 -17.36 8.21
CA VAL A 446 -17.26 -17.27 9.62
C VAL A 446 -18.55 -16.46 9.81
N GLY A 447 -19.02 -15.82 8.74
CA GLY A 447 -20.28 -15.10 8.64
C GLY A 447 -20.54 -14.75 7.18
N PRO A 448 -21.74 -14.30 6.79
CA PRO A 448 -22.06 -14.03 5.39
C PRO A 448 -21.03 -13.11 4.73
N LEU A 449 -20.30 -13.61 3.71
CA LEU A 449 -19.24 -12.88 3.01
C LEU A 449 -18.07 -12.41 3.91
N THR A 450 -17.93 -12.99 5.10
CA THR A 450 -16.86 -12.71 6.05
C THR A 450 -16.03 -13.97 6.25
N TYR A 451 -14.72 -13.86 6.06
CA TYR A 451 -13.79 -14.98 6.15
C TYR A 451 -12.75 -14.73 7.24
N ARG A 452 -12.26 -15.78 7.88
CA ARG A 452 -11.13 -15.75 8.82
C ARG A 452 -10.01 -16.65 8.33
N GLU A 453 -8.76 -16.24 8.55
CA GLU A 453 -7.57 -17.03 8.28
C GLU A 453 -7.64 -18.38 8.99
N SER A 454 -7.31 -19.45 8.26
CA SER A 454 -7.27 -20.80 8.81
C SER A 454 -6.03 -20.96 9.68
N GLY A 455 -6.22 -21.07 11.00
CA GLY A 455 -5.13 -21.12 11.97
C GLY A 455 -4.58 -19.75 12.40
N GLY A 456 -5.18 -18.67 11.90
CA GLY A 456 -4.85 -17.29 12.26
C GLY A 456 -6.05 -16.54 12.84
N GLN A 457 -5.88 -15.23 12.95
CA GLN A 457 -6.91 -14.32 13.47
C GLN A 457 -7.34 -13.25 12.48
N ALA A 458 -6.63 -13.11 11.35
CA ALA A 458 -6.99 -12.15 10.32
C ALA A 458 -8.36 -12.46 9.72
N GLU A 459 -9.08 -11.43 9.34
CA GLU A 459 -10.39 -11.49 8.72
C GLU A 459 -10.49 -10.68 7.43
N LEU A 460 -11.34 -11.17 6.53
CA LEU A 460 -11.72 -10.53 5.27
C LEU A 460 -13.22 -10.28 5.29
N SER A 461 -13.65 -9.17 4.71
CA SER A 461 -15.08 -8.92 4.46
C SER A 461 -15.33 -8.43 3.05
N PHE A 462 -16.15 -9.17 2.31
CA PHE A 462 -16.53 -8.84 0.94
C PHE A 462 -17.82 -8.01 0.96
N VAL A 463 -17.80 -6.88 0.25
CA VAL A 463 -18.95 -5.98 0.11
C VAL A 463 -19.60 -6.21 -1.24
N ALA A 464 -20.91 -6.49 -1.24
CA ALA A 464 -21.70 -6.67 -2.44
C ALA A 464 -22.60 -5.45 -2.73
N ASP A 465 -22.95 -5.25 -4.00
CA ASP A 465 -24.00 -4.29 -4.38
C ASP A 465 -25.41 -4.81 -4.06
N ALA A 466 -26.43 -3.98 -4.27
CA ALA A 466 -27.83 -4.34 -4.06
C ALA A 466 -28.31 -5.53 -4.93
N LYS A 467 -27.57 -5.90 -5.99
CA LYS A 467 -27.83 -7.06 -6.85
C LYS A 467 -27.05 -8.29 -6.40
N GLY A 468 -26.38 -8.24 -5.25
CA GLY A 468 -25.56 -9.32 -4.70
C GLY A 468 -24.21 -9.50 -5.40
N ARG A 469 -23.78 -8.59 -6.29
CA ARG A 469 -22.49 -8.72 -6.97
C ARG A 469 -21.38 -8.13 -6.09
N VAL A 470 -20.37 -8.93 -5.79
CA VAL A 470 -19.19 -8.46 -5.02
C VAL A 470 -18.52 -7.28 -5.73
N ARG A 471 -18.34 -6.17 -5.02
CA ARG A 471 -17.69 -4.95 -5.51
C ARG A 471 -16.22 -4.91 -5.11
N TYR A 472 -15.94 -5.16 -3.84
CA TYR A 472 -14.61 -5.15 -3.27
C TYR A 472 -14.57 -5.96 -1.98
N PHE A 473 -13.39 -6.12 -1.41
CA PHE A 473 -13.24 -6.62 -0.04
C PHE A 473 -12.17 -5.84 0.72
N VAL A 474 -12.24 -5.97 2.04
CA VAL A 474 -11.31 -5.41 3.02
C VAL A 474 -10.67 -6.53 3.81
N ASN A 475 -9.53 -6.23 4.43
CA ASN A 475 -8.85 -7.14 5.34
C ASN A 475 -8.31 -6.36 6.55
N ASP A 476 -8.12 -7.03 7.68
CA ASP A 476 -7.54 -6.46 8.91
C ASP A 476 -6.08 -6.91 9.16
N ASP A 477 -5.52 -7.78 8.32
CA ASP A 477 -4.15 -8.31 8.43
C ASP A 477 -3.10 -7.33 7.88
N GLU A 478 -3.50 -6.59 6.85
CA GLU A 478 -2.78 -5.52 6.18
C GLU A 478 -3.28 -4.16 6.67
N THR A 479 -2.47 -3.12 6.46
CA THR A 479 -2.87 -1.76 6.80
C THR A 479 -4.05 -1.31 5.94
N PRO A 480 -5.04 -0.59 6.51
CA PRO A 480 -6.31 -0.29 5.84
C PRO A 480 -6.18 0.83 4.80
N ILE A 481 -5.07 0.93 4.09
CA ILE A 481 -4.72 2.02 3.16
C ILE A 481 -5.37 1.86 1.77
N GLU A 482 -6.02 0.72 1.53
CA GLU A 482 -6.65 0.37 0.26
C GLU A 482 -7.78 -0.66 0.43
N LEU A 483 -8.59 -0.78 -0.62
CA LEU A 483 -9.62 -1.80 -0.79
C LEU A 483 -9.27 -2.64 -2.01
N PHE A 484 -9.70 -3.90 -2.04
CA PHE A 484 -9.47 -4.76 -3.19
C PHE A 484 -10.72 -4.86 -4.05
N GLN A 485 -10.72 -4.16 -5.18
CA GLN A 485 -11.84 -4.01 -6.09
C GLN A 485 -11.92 -5.17 -7.10
N ARG A 486 -13.14 -5.64 -7.37
CA ARG A 486 -13.40 -6.74 -8.30
C ARG A 486 -13.17 -6.31 -9.74
N VAL A 487 -12.33 -7.04 -10.46
CA VAL A 487 -12.09 -6.86 -11.91
C VAL A 487 -12.91 -7.87 -12.71
N ARG A 488 -13.48 -7.44 -13.85
CA ARG A 488 -14.37 -8.26 -14.69
C ARG A 488 -14.08 -8.11 -16.19
N GLY A 489 -14.48 -9.13 -16.94
CA GLY A 489 -14.45 -9.12 -18.40
C GLY A 489 -13.05 -8.97 -18.99
N LEU A 490 -12.95 -8.14 -20.04
CA LEU A 490 -11.74 -7.96 -20.83
C LEU A 490 -10.60 -7.24 -20.08
N GLN A 491 -10.88 -6.64 -18.91
CA GLN A 491 -9.88 -5.96 -18.08
C GLN A 491 -9.13 -6.92 -17.15
N THR A 492 -9.57 -8.18 -17.04
CA THR A 492 -8.90 -9.17 -16.20
C THR A 492 -7.52 -9.50 -16.74
N LYS A 493 -6.56 -9.77 -15.85
CA LYS A 493 -5.20 -10.17 -16.19
C LYS A 493 -5.16 -11.32 -17.19
N THR A 494 -6.00 -12.34 -16.99
CA THR A 494 -6.15 -13.45 -17.95
C THR A 494 -6.59 -12.98 -19.33
N ALA A 495 -7.62 -12.14 -19.42
CA ALA A 495 -8.11 -11.66 -20.71
C ALA A 495 -7.07 -10.78 -21.41
N VAL A 496 -6.44 -9.85 -20.70
CA VAL A 496 -5.40 -8.97 -21.28
C VAL A 496 -4.22 -9.80 -21.80
N TYR A 497 -3.72 -10.74 -20.99
CA TYR A 497 -2.55 -11.57 -21.36
C TYR A 497 -2.86 -12.57 -22.47
N ALA A 498 -4.12 -12.94 -22.69
CA ALA A 498 -4.52 -13.77 -23.82
C ALA A 498 -4.76 -12.94 -25.08
N LEU A 499 -5.54 -11.86 -24.96
CA LEU A 499 -6.07 -11.12 -26.10
C LEU A 499 -5.09 -10.11 -26.70
N VAL A 500 -4.16 -9.54 -25.92
CA VAL A 500 -3.14 -8.64 -26.48
C VAL A 500 -2.19 -9.42 -27.41
N PRO A 501 -1.56 -10.54 -26.98
CA PRO A 501 -0.72 -11.34 -27.88
C PRO A 501 -1.51 -11.95 -29.04
N LEU A 502 -2.73 -12.41 -28.81
CA LEU A 502 -3.60 -12.92 -29.88
C LEU A 502 -3.88 -11.83 -30.93
N SER A 503 -4.22 -10.62 -30.50
CA SER A 503 -4.46 -9.49 -31.41
C SER A 503 -3.19 -9.11 -32.15
N ALA A 504 -2.03 -9.13 -31.49
CA ALA A 504 -0.74 -8.89 -32.15
C ALA A 504 -0.43 -9.97 -33.20
N ALA A 505 -0.69 -11.25 -32.91
CA ALA A 505 -0.51 -12.34 -33.86
C ALA A 505 -1.47 -12.22 -35.06
N VAL A 506 -2.74 -11.88 -34.81
CA VAL A 506 -3.74 -11.63 -35.86
C VAL A 506 -3.32 -10.45 -36.75
N LEU A 507 -2.85 -9.37 -36.15
CA LEU A 507 -2.31 -8.20 -36.87
C LEU A 507 -1.08 -8.57 -37.71
N GLY A 508 -0.16 -9.36 -37.14
CA GLY A 508 1.04 -9.86 -37.83
C GLY A 508 0.70 -10.78 -39.02
N LEU A 509 -0.22 -11.72 -38.85
CA LEU A 509 -0.75 -12.55 -39.95
C LEU A 509 -1.41 -11.69 -41.02
N GLY A 510 -2.14 -10.66 -40.59
CA GLY A 510 -2.70 -9.64 -41.46
C GLY A 510 -1.67 -9.12 -42.45
N LEU A 511 -0.47 -8.73 -41.97
CA LEU A 511 0.63 -8.17 -42.79
C LEU A 511 1.09 -9.09 -43.93
N LEU A 512 0.88 -10.41 -43.82
CA LEU A 512 1.23 -11.39 -44.86
C LEU A 512 0.21 -11.47 -46.01
N GLY A 513 -0.98 -10.88 -45.84
CA GLY A 513 -2.07 -10.90 -46.83
C GLY A 513 -1.72 -10.46 -48.28
N PRO A 514 -0.76 -9.53 -48.53
CA PRO A 514 -0.33 -9.18 -49.88
C PRO A 514 0.55 -10.24 -50.58
N VAL A 515 1.08 -11.22 -49.82
CA VAL A 515 2.07 -12.20 -50.30
C VAL A 515 1.43 -13.52 -50.70
N VAL A 516 0.15 -13.75 -50.39
CA VAL A 516 -0.57 -14.95 -50.83
C VAL A 516 -1.11 -14.68 -52.24
N PRO A 517 -0.54 -15.28 -53.30
CA PRO A 517 -1.14 -15.19 -54.63
C PRO A 517 -2.56 -15.72 -54.54
N ASP A 518 -3.47 -15.17 -55.33
CA ASP A 518 -4.81 -15.74 -55.46
C ASP A 518 -4.65 -17.18 -55.97
N LEU A 519 -4.79 -18.16 -55.07
CA LEU A 519 -4.61 -19.59 -55.36
C LEU A 519 -5.61 -20.11 -56.41
N ARG A 520 -6.50 -19.23 -56.90
CA ARG A 520 -7.50 -19.49 -57.94
C ARG A 520 -7.06 -19.06 -59.35
N GLY A 521 -5.81 -18.64 -59.56
CA GLY A 521 -5.25 -18.43 -60.92
C GLY A 521 -5.84 -17.25 -61.69
N GLY A 522 -6.53 -16.31 -61.02
CA GLY A 522 -7.03 -15.07 -61.63
C GLY A 522 -5.96 -13.99 -61.74
N GLN A 523 -5.98 -13.20 -62.81
CA GLN A 523 -5.17 -11.99 -62.95
C GLN A 523 -5.38 -11.07 -61.72
N PRO A 524 -4.32 -10.62 -61.02
CA PRO A 524 -4.47 -9.78 -59.85
C PRO A 524 -5.18 -8.48 -60.23
N ALA A 525 -6.32 -8.19 -59.58
CA ALA A 525 -7.07 -6.97 -59.82
C ALA A 525 -6.16 -5.75 -59.58
N ARG A 526 -5.94 -4.93 -60.63
CA ARG A 526 -5.12 -3.71 -60.51
C ARG A 526 -5.75 -2.75 -59.51
N LEU A 527 -5.06 -2.52 -58.40
CA LEU A 527 -5.46 -1.54 -57.39
C LEU A 527 -5.33 -0.12 -57.95
N THR A 528 -6.34 0.72 -57.71
CA THR A 528 -6.24 2.17 -57.97
C THR A 528 -5.19 2.80 -57.07
N ALA A 529 -4.74 4.02 -57.40
CA ALA A 529 -3.81 4.77 -56.54
C ALA A 529 -4.36 4.94 -55.11
N ARG A 530 -5.66 5.25 -54.99
CA ARG A 530 -6.35 5.39 -53.70
C ARG A 530 -6.36 4.09 -52.89
N GLU A 531 -6.62 2.96 -53.52
CA GLU A 531 -6.63 1.66 -52.82
C GLU A 531 -5.24 1.21 -52.40
N ARG A 532 -4.22 1.47 -53.23
CA ARG A 532 -2.83 1.25 -52.84
C ARG A 532 -2.47 2.10 -51.62
N ALA A 533 -2.86 3.37 -51.62
CA ALA A 533 -2.65 4.25 -50.48
C ALA A 533 -3.37 3.74 -49.21
N LEU A 534 -4.65 3.34 -49.31
CA LEU A 534 -5.40 2.80 -48.18
C LEU A 534 -4.81 1.50 -47.63
N ALA A 535 -4.38 0.60 -48.51
CA ALA A 535 -3.71 -0.63 -48.11
C ALA A 535 -2.39 -0.31 -47.38
N SER A 536 -1.53 0.54 -47.94
CA SER A 536 -0.27 0.94 -47.30
C SER A 536 -0.49 1.62 -45.97
N LEU A 537 -1.46 2.55 -45.87
CA LEU A 537 -1.82 3.20 -44.61
C LEU A 537 -2.36 2.21 -43.58
N SER A 538 -3.12 1.20 -43.99
CA SER A 538 -3.59 0.12 -43.10
C SER A 538 -2.42 -0.71 -42.57
N ARG A 539 -1.42 -1.02 -43.41
CA ARG A 539 -0.20 -1.72 -42.96
C ARG A 539 0.65 -0.88 -42.01
N ALA A 540 0.80 0.41 -42.31
CA ALA A 540 1.48 1.34 -41.41
C ALA A 540 0.75 1.42 -40.06
N ALA A 541 -0.59 1.51 -40.08
CA ALA A 541 -1.42 1.50 -38.87
C ALA A 541 -1.24 0.22 -38.05
N VAL A 542 -1.12 -0.94 -38.70
CA VAL A 542 -0.81 -2.22 -38.02
C VAL A 542 0.56 -2.17 -37.36
N ALA A 543 1.60 -1.69 -38.05
CA ALA A 543 2.95 -1.58 -37.49
C ALA A 543 2.99 -0.67 -36.25
N VAL A 544 2.31 0.49 -36.32
CA VAL A 544 2.19 1.43 -35.18
C VAL A 544 1.43 0.81 -34.01
N GLN A 545 0.37 0.03 -34.27
CA GLN A 545 -0.37 -0.70 -33.23
C GLN A 545 0.48 -1.76 -32.53
N LEU A 546 1.28 -2.52 -33.29
CA LEU A 546 2.20 -3.50 -32.72
C LEU A 546 3.28 -2.81 -31.87
N LEU A 547 3.81 -1.68 -32.34
CA LEU A 547 4.78 -0.89 -31.59
C LEU A 547 4.19 -0.36 -30.28
N ALA A 548 2.97 0.19 -30.30
CA ALA A 548 2.30 0.65 -29.08
C ALA A 548 2.01 -0.51 -28.11
N ALA A 549 1.49 -1.63 -28.62
CA ALA A 549 1.14 -2.79 -27.80
C ALA A 549 2.36 -3.45 -27.12
N ALA A 550 3.52 -3.46 -27.78
CA ALA A 550 4.77 -4.00 -27.24
C ALA A 550 5.54 -2.96 -26.39
N GLY A 551 5.53 -1.69 -26.81
CA GLY A 551 6.31 -0.63 -26.18
C GLY A 551 5.87 -0.31 -24.75
N TRP A 552 4.56 -0.36 -24.46
CA TRP A 552 4.06 -0.11 -23.10
C TRP A 552 4.51 -1.17 -22.08
N PRO A 553 4.30 -2.49 -22.29
CA PRO A 553 4.85 -3.51 -21.41
C PRO A 553 6.37 -3.42 -21.25
N ALA A 554 7.11 -3.13 -22.32
CA ALA A 554 8.57 -2.98 -22.27
C ALA A 554 8.98 -1.80 -21.37
N LEU A 555 8.36 -0.63 -21.55
CA LEU A 555 8.61 0.52 -20.68
C LEU A 555 8.26 0.21 -19.22
N MET A 556 7.15 -0.49 -18.96
CA MET A 556 6.75 -0.88 -17.59
C MET A 556 7.75 -1.84 -16.95
N GLN A 557 8.34 -2.75 -17.72
CA GLN A 557 9.38 -3.65 -17.23
C GLN A 557 10.66 -2.89 -16.88
N VAL A 558 11.09 -1.95 -17.73
CA VAL A 558 12.27 -1.10 -17.47
C VAL A 558 12.05 -0.24 -16.23
N MET A 559 10.92 0.47 -16.16
CA MET A 559 10.53 1.24 -14.98
C MET A 559 10.41 0.36 -13.72
N GLY A 560 9.95 -0.89 -13.86
CA GLY A 560 9.83 -1.82 -12.74
C GLY A 560 11.18 -2.17 -12.09
N GLY A 561 12.26 -2.22 -12.87
CA GLY A 561 13.61 -2.53 -12.41
C GLY A 561 14.45 -1.31 -11.99
N ASP A 562 13.99 -0.10 -12.28
CA ASP A 562 14.72 1.14 -12.01
C ASP A 562 13.88 2.12 -11.19
N LEU A 563 14.19 2.20 -9.90
CA LEU A 563 13.50 3.07 -8.95
C LEU A 563 13.65 4.55 -9.30
N GLN A 564 14.83 4.97 -9.77
CA GLN A 564 15.10 6.36 -10.15
C GLN A 564 14.26 6.74 -11.37
N LEU A 565 14.15 5.86 -12.36
CA LEU A 565 13.30 6.07 -13.52
C LEU A 565 11.81 6.14 -13.14
N ARG A 566 11.39 5.39 -12.11
CA ARG A 566 10.02 5.39 -11.57
C ARG A 566 9.65 6.64 -10.78
N MET A 567 10.62 7.24 -10.10
CA MET A 567 10.37 8.35 -9.18
C MET A 567 10.77 9.70 -9.75
N SER A 568 11.45 9.74 -10.90
CA SER A 568 11.85 10.97 -11.60
C SER A 568 11.13 11.15 -12.94
N GLY A 569 11.43 12.25 -13.64
CA GLY A 569 10.98 12.50 -15.02
C GLY A 569 11.77 11.77 -16.12
N GLY A 570 12.68 10.84 -15.79
CA GLY A 570 13.52 10.18 -16.79
C GLY A 570 12.74 9.35 -17.82
N ALA A 571 11.55 8.85 -17.48
CA ALA A 571 10.72 8.08 -18.40
C ALA A 571 9.88 8.96 -19.35
N ASP A 572 9.81 10.27 -19.11
CA ASP A 572 8.88 11.18 -19.80
C ASP A 572 9.02 11.16 -21.33
N PRO A 573 10.23 11.22 -21.92
CA PRO A 573 10.37 11.21 -23.38
C PRO A 573 9.83 9.93 -24.02
N TRP A 574 10.08 8.78 -23.37
CA TRP A 574 9.58 7.47 -23.80
C TRP A 574 8.07 7.39 -23.71
N MET A 575 7.49 7.92 -22.62
CA MET A 575 6.04 8.00 -22.45
C MET A 575 5.39 8.88 -23.52
N TYR A 576 5.92 10.07 -23.81
CA TYR A 576 5.38 10.92 -24.87
C TYR A 576 5.47 10.26 -26.25
N GLY A 577 6.58 9.59 -26.56
CA GLY A 577 6.72 8.82 -27.80
C GLY A 577 5.68 7.71 -27.91
N LEU A 578 5.46 6.95 -26.82
CA LEU A 578 4.44 5.91 -26.78
C LEU A 578 3.01 6.46 -26.79
N TYR A 579 2.75 7.62 -26.19
CA TYR A 579 1.46 8.30 -26.29
C TYR A 579 1.16 8.72 -27.72
N ALA A 580 2.13 9.31 -28.43
CA ALA A 580 1.98 9.66 -29.84
C ALA A 580 1.74 8.41 -30.70
N ALA A 581 2.50 7.34 -30.48
CA ALA A 581 2.29 6.06 -31.16
C ALA A 581 0.90 5.47 -30.86
N SER A 582 0.42 5.59 -29.63
CA SER A 582 -0.89 5.08 -29.21
C SER A 582 -2.05 5.89 -29.82
N LEU A 583 -1.91 7.21 -29.92
CA LEU A 583 -2.87 8.06 -30.64
C LEU A 583 -2.91 7.72 -32.14
N ALA A 584 -1.74 7.56 -32.76
CA ALA A 584 -1.62 7.16 -34.16
C ALA A 584 -2.18 5.74 -34.41
N ALA A 585 -1.98 4.81 -33.46
CA ALA A 585 -2.55 3.47 -33.48
C ALA A 585 -4.09 3.50 -33.51
N VAL A 586 -4.71 4.33 -32.66
CA VAL A 586 -6.18 4.50 -32.63
C VAL A 586 -6.68 5.18 -33.92
N ALA A 587 -6.00 6.24 -34.38
CA ALA A 587 -6.34 6.92 -35.63
C ALA A 587 -6.23 5.99 -36.85
N GLY A 588 -5.29 5.04 -36.81
CA GLY A 588 -5.07 4.01 -37.83
C GLY A 588 -6.27 3.10 -38.10
N LEU A 589 -7.27 3.05 -37.21
CA LEU A 589 -8.52 2.35 -37.46
C LEU A 589 -9.30 2.91 -38.65
N VAL A 590 -9.16 4.20 -38.95
CA VAL A 590 -9.85 4.86 -40.07
C VAL A 590 -9.42 4.28 -41.41
N PRO A 591 -8.12 4.31 -41.80
CA PRO A 591 -7.69 3.71 -43.06
C PRO A 591 -7.96 2.20 -43.12
N MET A 592 -7.84 1.47 -41.99
CA MET A 592 -8.17 0.04 -41.94
C MET A 592 -9.65 -0.23 -42.27
N THR A 593 -10.56 0.56 -41.68
CA THR A 593 -12.00 0.46 -41.95
C THR A 593 -12.31 0.82 -43.41
N LEU A 594 -11.75 1.92 -43.91
CA LEU A 594 -11.94 2.35 -45.30
C LEU A 594 -11.39 1.30 -46.29
N ASN A 595 -10.27 0.66 -45.98
CA ASN A 595 -9.69 -0.40 -46.79
C ASN A 595 -10.60 -1.64 -46.82
N LEU A 596 -11.14 -2.07 -45.67
CA LEU A 596 -12.09 -3.17 -45.59
C LEU A 596 -13.38 -2.88 -46.38
N VAL A 597 -13.93 -1.67 -46.24
CA VAL A 597 -15.13 -1.25 -47.00
C VAL A 597 -14.84 -1.23 -48.51
N SER A 598 -13.67 -0.74 -48.92
CA SER A 598 -13.26 -0.77 -50.33
C SER A 598 -13.13 -2.20 -50.85
N ALA A 599 -12.56 -3.11 -50.04
CA ALA A 599 -12.41 -4.51 -50.36
C ALA A 599 -13.75 -5.22 -50.53
N TRP A 600 -14.70 -4.94 -49.65
CA TRP A 600 -16.06 -5.48 -49.70
C TRP A 600 -16.83 -4.98 -50.92
N ARG A 601 -16.79 -3.67 -51.21
CA ARG A 601 -17.46 -3.08 -52.38
C ARG A 601 -16.97 -3.64 -53.71
N ARG A 602 -15.67 -3.98 -53.80
CA ARG A 602 -15.08 -4.60 -54.99
C ARG A 602 -15.26 -6.12 -55.08
N ARG A 603 -15.91 -6.74 -54.09
CA ARG A 603 -16.12 -8.19 -54.02
C ARG A 603 -14.80 -8.97 -54.16
N TYR A 604 -13.75 -8.50 -53.47
CA TYR A 604 -12.47 -9.22 -53.45
C TYR A 604 -12.63 -10.67 -52.93
N PRO A 605 -11.67 -11.57 -53.24
CA PRO A 605 -11.71 -12.95 -52.78
C PRO A 605 -11.92 -13.05 -51.27
N SER A 606 -12.65 -14.09 -50.85
CA SER A 606 -13.03 -14.32 -49.44
C SER A 606 -11.83 -14.30 -48.50
N LEU A 607 -10.68 -14.80 -48.96
CA LEU A 607 -9.44 -14.82 -48.18
C LEU A 607 -8.89 -13.41 -47.91
N ARG A 608 -8.90 -12.51 -48.90
CA ARG A 608 -8.48 -11.11 -48.69
C ARG A 608 -9.44 -10.39 -47.74
N LEU A 609 -10.74 -10.59 -47.93
CA LEU A 609 -11.75 -10.01 -47.04
C LEU A 609 -11.57 -10.51 -45.60
N LEU A 610 -11.23 -11.79 -45.42
CA LEU A 610 -10.91 -12.38 -44.13
C LEU A 610 -9.69 -11.69 -43.49
N PHE A 611 -8.57 -11.53 -44.21
CA PHE A 611 -7.39 -10.85 -43.67
C PHE A 611 -7.66 -9.39 -43.27
N GLU A 612 -8.37 -8.63 -44.10
CA GLU A 612 -8.74 -7.24 -43.78
C GLU A 612 -9.69 -7.15 -42.57
N THR A 613 -10.62 -8.11 -42.45
CA THR A 613 -11.53 -8.20 -41.30
C THR A 613 -10.78 -8.56 -40.02
N LEU A 614 -9.89 -9.55 -40.08
CA LEU A 614 -9.05 -9.99 -38.96
C LEU A 614 -8.16 -8.85 -38.46
N MET A 615 -7.54 -8.10 -39.37
CA MET A 615 -6.77 -6.92 -39.01
C MET A 615 -7.59 -5.86 -38.29
N LEU A 616 -8.77 -5.52 -38.83
CA LEU A 616 -9.64 -4.53 -38.18
C LEU A 616 -10.08 -5.03 -36.80
N ALA A 617 -10.44 -6.31 -36.66
CA ALA A 617 -10.83 -6.89 -35.38
C ALA A 617 -9.69 -6.85 -34.34
N GLY A 618 -8.48 -7.27 -34.72
CA GLY A 618 -7.29 -7.18 -33.86
C GLY A 618 -6.98 -5.73 -33.50
N GLY A 619 -7.13 -4.82 -34.46
CA GLY A 619 -6.87 -3.41 -34.23
C GLY A 619 -7.89 -2.73 -33.32
N LEU A 620 -9.18 -3.09 -33.45
CA LEU A 620 -10.23 -2.62 -32.55
C LEU A 620 -9.96 -3.05 -31.10
N TYR A 621 -9.46 -4.26 -30.87
CA TYR A 621 -9.08 -4.69 -29.54
C TYR A 621 -7.85 -3.93 -29.01
N VAL A 622 -6.81 -3.72 -29.82
CA VAL A 622 -5.63 -2.92 -29.42
C VAL A 622 -6.03 -1.48 -29.10
N ALA A 623 -6.89 -0.86 -29.90
CA ALA A 623 -7.42 0.46 -29.61
C ALA A 623 -8.25 0.48 -28.33
N TRP A 624 -9.12 -0.51 -28.11
CA TRP A 624 -9.84 -0.67 -26.85
C TRP A 624 -8.90 -0.79 -25.65
N PHE A 625 -7.83 -1.59 -25.77
CA PHE A 625 -6.80 -1.74 -24.75
C PHE A 625 -6.09 -0.41 -24.45
N ILE A 626 -5.66 0.32 -25.49
CA ILE A 626 -5.04 1.64 -25.36
C ILE A 626 -5.94 2.61 -24.61
N LEU A 627 -7.21 2.70 -25.00
CA LEU A 627 -8.17 3.64 -24.41
C LEU A 627 -8.55 3.23 -22.97
N THR A 628 -8.78 1.94 -22.72
CA THR A 628 -9.19 1.40 -21.42
C THR A 628 -8.10 1.58 -20.36
N PHE A 629 -6.84 1.37 -20.74
CA PHE A 629 -5.69 1.50 -19.83
C PHE A 629 -5.01 2.88 -19.89
N ARG A 630 -5.68 3.88 -20.49
CA ARG A 630 -5.22 5.29 -20.57
C ARG A 630 -3.79 5.42 -21.13
N LEU A 631 -3.50 4.64 -22.16
CA LEU A 631 -2.20 4.59 -22.83
C LEU A 631 -2.05 5.63 -23.94
N ALA A 632 -2.95 6.60 -23.98
CA ALA A 632 -2.91 7.79 -24.82
C ALA A 632 -3.29 9.00 -23.94
N SER A 633 -2.28 9.73 -23.48
CA SER A 633 -2.43 10.87 -22.56
C SER A 633 -1.46 12.00 -22.95
N PHE A 634 -1.75 13.21 -22.46
CA PHE A 634 -0.83 14.35 -22.51
C PHE A 634 -0.13 14.59 -21.17
N SER A 635 -0.42 13.76 -20.18
CA SER A 635 0.13 13.85 -18.82
C SER A 635 1.15 12.74 -18.58
N VAL A 636 2.27 13.12 -17.97
CA VAL A 636 3.31 12.23 -17.43
C VAL A 636 3.41 12.38 -15.91
N ARG A 637 2.27 12.60 -15.26
CA ARG A 637 2.12 12.59 -13.80
C ARG A 637 1.72 11.18 -13.38
N TYR A 638 2.63 10.40 -12.82
CA TYR A 638 2.41 9.00 -12.43
C TYR A 638 3.08 8.70 -11.08
#